data_AF-A0A1I4IQ46-F1
#
_entry.id   AF-A0A1I4IQ46-F1
#
_cell.length_a   1.000
_cell.length_b   1.000
_cell.length_c   1.000
_cell.angle_alpha   90.00
_cell.angle_beta   90.00
_cell.angle_gamma   90.00
#
_symmetry.space_group_name_H-M   'P 1'
#
loop_
_entity.id
_entity.type
_entity.pdbx_description
1 polymer ?
#
loop_
_entity_poly.entity_id
_entity_poly.type
_entity_poly.pdbx_seq_one_letter_code
_entity_poly.pdbx_strand_id
1 'polypeptide(L)'
;MRISEIFKLEVSQIQLDFVDIDTDVDYPLYLDPYLISKRNDPWSIEVDRTIKSFFSRVRGHIIDKEYDKAKDLFEFMSESKENCFGVSKRGTKNGKGIGKYNASDIVEEIIKSRAIENETVKNIEDIIVFVDNVDKDKLSDMVTNIIRRHLIDYTKSQCDIWDIPMKHEETLPYWNASIDDWDSSIEDLLFYEGRELLLVPKSIVTYISEYNARKYDWDFVINRERDEHLRRMSSLVKFKKYKSGKEIARLPKKDVFEYINDKIKKDEFVNKKDYLRQYTQKHPELFEKFRESTSNKVKSLTNQDFMEYTGNIDIGRLIDDLIDNLKRIPYGIKNASQYHKFVKCILEMLFYPFLTNPTIEEKLHQGRKRVDIVMNN
;
A
#
# COMPACT_ATOMS: atom_id res chain seq x y z
N MET A 1 -19.75 -4.38 -10.19
CA MET A 1 -19.37 -4.27 -11.62
C MET A 1 -18.01 -3.60 -11.70
N ARG A 2 -17.16 -4.06 -12.61
CA ARG A 2 -15.79 -3.56 -12.76
C ARG A 2 -15.69 -2.33 -13.64
N ILE A 3 -14.65 -1.52 -13.47
CA ILE A 3 -14.40 -0.32 -14.29
C ILE A 3 -14.30 -0.68 -15.77
N SER A 4 -13.56 -1.72 -16.11
CA SER A 4 -13.41 -2.19 -17.49
C SER A 4 -14.75 -2.55 -18.15
N GLU A 5 -15.67 -3.13 -17.38
CA GLU A 5 -17.01 -3.51 -17.82
C GLU A 5 -17.95 -2.30 -17.91
N ILE A 6 -17.91 -1.41 -16.92
CA ILE A 6 -18.72 -0.19 -16.85
C ILE A 6 -18.45 0.71 -18.05
N PHE A 7 -17.18 0.94 -18.36
CA PHE A 7 -16.76 1.83 -19.45
C PHE A 7 -16.48 1.09 -20.76
N LYS A 8 -16.73 -0.23 -20.82
CA LYS A 8 -16.57 -1.07 -22.01
C LYS A 8 -15.18 -0.93 -22.65
N LEU A 9 -14.15 -1.07 -21.82
CA LEU A 9 -12.76 -0.93 -22.26
C LEU A 9 -12.29 -2.10 -23.15
N GLU A 10 -13.05 -3.21 -23.18
CA GLU A 10 -12.78 -4.42 -23.98
C GLU A 10 -11.39 -5.03 -23.70
N VAL A 11 -10.89 -4.87 -22.48
CA VAL A 11 -9.61 -5.40 -22.02
C VAL A 11 -9.74 -6.09 -20.66
N SER A 12 -8.76 -6.93 -20.35
CA SER A 12 -8.66 -7.64 -19.07
C SER A 12 -7.68 -6.97 -18.11
N GLN A 13 -7.70 -7.36 -16.83
CA GLN A 13 -6.83 -6.84 -15.77
C GLN A 13 -5.33 -6.82 -16.12
N ILE A 14 -4.84 -7.77 -16.91
CA ILE A 14 -3.41 -7.86 -17.23
C ILE A 14 -2.96 -6.83 -18.29
N GLN A 15 -3.93 -6.22 -18.97
CA GLN A 15 -3.76 -5.15 -19.98
C GLN A 15 -4.09 -3.76 -19.41
N LEU A 16 -4.22 -3.63 -18.08
CA LEU A 16 -4.47 -2.38 -17.37
C LEU A 16 -3.29 -2.07 -16.46
N ASP A 17 -2.88 -0.80 -16.36
CA ASP A 17 -1.86 -0.35 -15.39
C ASP A 17 -2.41 -0.24 -13.97
N PHE A 18 -3.73 -0.07 -13.86
CA PHE A 18 -4.46 0.07 -12.60
C PHE A 18 -5.19 -1.21 -12.21
N VAL A 19 -5.61 -1.28 -10.94
CA VAL A 19 -6.45 -2.38 -10.45
C VAL A 19 -7.89 -2.18 -10.96
N ASP A 20 -8.44 -3.14 -11.69
CA ASP A 20 -9.82 -3.11 -12.20
C ASP A 20 -10.82 -3.40 -11.07
N ILE A 21 -11.04 -2.37 -10.27
CA ILE A 21 -11.86 -2.42 -9.05
C ILE A 21 -13.31 -2.72 -9.38
N ASP A 22 -13.96 -3.48 -8.48
CA ASP A 22 -15.40 -3.70 -8.51
C ASP A 22 -16.10 -2.66 -7.62
N THR A 23 -17.05 -1.93 -8.18
CA THR A 23 -17.80 -0.90 -7.44
C THR A 23 -18.79 -1.45 -6.40
N ASP A 24 -19.06 -2.76 -6.44
CA ASP A 24 -19.99 -3.48 -5.56
C ASP A 24 -19.28 -4.35 -4.51
N VAL A 25 -17.96 -4.53 -4.57
CA VAL A 25 -17.18 -5.37 -3.64
C VAL A 25 -15.80 -4.79 -3.43
N ASP A 26 -15.36 -4.69 -2.17
CA ASP A 26 -14.01 -4.22 -1.88
C ASP A 26 -12.99 -5.36 -1.99
N TYR A 27 -11.83 -5.08 -2.59
CA TYR A 27 -10.74 -6.04 -2.68
C TYR A 27 -9.82 -5.92 -1.47
N PRO A 28 -9.37 -7.03 -0.83
CA PRO A 28 -8.46 -7.03 0.33
C PRO A 28 -7.01 -6.71 -0.06
N LEU A 29 -6.86 -5.60 -0.78
CA LEU A 29 -5.68 -4.98 -1.33
C LEU A 29 -5.43 -3.68 -0.57
N TYR A 30 -4.18 -3.22 -0.52
CA TYR A 30 -3.80 -2.08 0.31
C TYR A 30 -2.67 -1.29 -0.37
N LEU A 31 -2.68 0.02 -0.20
CA LEU A 31 -1.54 0.87 -0.55
C LEU A 31 -0.45 0.69 0.50
N ASP A 32 0.73 0.29 0.03
CA ASP A 32 1.85 -0.05 0.90
C ASP A 32 2.94 1.05 0.85
N PRO A 33 3.03 1.93 1.86
CA PRO A 33 4.01 3.02 1.85
C PRO A 33 5.45 2.50 1.90
N TYR A 34 5.67 1.32 2.49
CA TYR A 34 6.99 0.71 2.48
C TYR A 34 7.36 0.25 1.06
N LEU A 35 6.44 -0.39 0.32
CA LEU A 35 6.66 -0.71 -1.10
C LEU A 35 6.97 0.54 -1.91
N ILE A 36 6.14 1.59 -1.78
CA ILE A 36 6.32 2.88 -2.48
C ILE A 36 7.74 3.42 -2.22
N SER A 37 8.20 3.40 -0.97
CA SER A 37 9.55 3.90 -0.59
C SER A 37 10.74 3.14 -1.21
N LYS A 38 10.51 1.94 -1.78
CA LYS A 38 11.55 1.11 -2.41
C LYS A 38 11.56 1.18 -3.92
N ARG A 39 10.57 1.84 -4.53
CA ARG A 39 10.50 2.01 -5.98
C ARG A 39 11.36 3.19 -6.41
N ASN A 40 11.99 3.07 -7.58
CA ASN A 40 12.87 4.09 -8.14
C ASN A 40 12.23 4.86 -9.30
N ASP A 41 10.99 4.52 -9.64
CA ASP A 41 10.28 5.17 -10.72
C ASP A 41 9.87 6.60 -10.33
N PRO A 42 9.82 7.55 -11.30
CA PRO A 42 9.60 8.96 -10.98
C PRO A 42 8.30 9.23 -10.22
N TRP A 43 7.22 8.51 -10.55
CA TRP A 43 5.92 8.71 -9.90
C TRP A 43 5.98 8.27 -8.44
N SER A 44 6.51 7.08 -8.15
CA SER A 44 6.63 6.59 -6.78
C SER A 44 7.58 7.44 -5.93
N ILE A 45 8.62 8.03 -6.52
CA ILE A 45 9.53 8.95 -5.81
C ILE A 45 8.77 10.20 -5.33
N GLU A 46 7.94 10.82 -6.18
CA GLU A 46 7.17 11.99 -5.76
C GLU A 46 6.09 11.62 -4.72
N VAL A 47 5.44 10.48 -4.88
CA VAL A 47 4.47 9.96 -3.90
C VAL A 47 5.13 9.72 -2.53
N ASP A 48 6.30 9.07 -2.49
CA ASP A 48 7.08 8.84 -1.27
C ASP A 48 7.48 10.17 -0.60
N ARG A 49 7.84 11.20 -1.38
CA ARG A 49 8.13 12.54 -0.83
C ARG A 49 6.90 13.17 -0.17
N THR A 50 5.72 13.08 -0.79
CA THR A 50 4.48 13.59 -0.21
C THR A 50 4.14 12.87 1.09
N ILE A 51 4.27 11.53 1.12
CA ILE A 51 4.08 10.72 2.34
C ILE A 51 5.03 11.16 3.45
N LYS A 52 6.32 11.34 3.13
CA LYS A 52 7.34 11.77 4.09
C LYS A 52 7.14 13.19 4.58
N SER A 53 6.70 14.12 3.73
CA SER A 53 6.38 15.50 4.14
C SER A 53 5.29 15.50 5.21
N PHE A 54 4.17 14.81 4.96
CA PHE A 54 3.09 14.67 5.93
C PHE A 54 3.60 14.08 7.25
N PHE A 55 4.29 12.93 7.18
CA PHE A 55 4.73 12.24 8.38
C PHE A 55 5.78 13.03 9.17
N SER A 56 6.66 13.76 8.48
CA SER A 56 7.64 14.66 9.10
C SER A 56 6.95 15.78 9.87
N ARG A 57 5.88 16.36 9.30
CA ARG A 57 5.08 17.41 9.96
C ARG A 57 4.41 16.90 11.23
N VAL A 58 3.75 15.74 11.15
CA VAL A 58 3.15 15.06 12.31
C VAL A 58 4.20 14.78 13.39
N ARG A 59 5.34 14.23 12.99
CA ARG A 59 6.45 13.93 13.91
C ARG A 59 6.97 15.19 14.61
N GLY A 60 7.11 16.30 13.88
CA GLY A 60 7.52 17.59 14.44
C GLY A 60 6.61 18.03 15.59
N HIS A 61 5.29 18.09 15.34
CA HIS A 61 4.32 18.48 16.36
C HIS A 61 4.33 17.55 17.58
N ILE A 62 4.48 16.24 17.38
CA ILE A 62 4.52 15.28 18.50
C ILE A 62 5.78 15.48 19.35
N ILE A 63 6.95 15.71 18.74
CA ILE A 63 8.22 15.94 19.46
C ILE A 63 8.17 17.26 20.24
N ASP A 64 7.60 18.31 19.63
CA ASP A 64 7.44 19.62 20.25
C ASP A 64 6.28 19.66 21.28
N LYS A 65 5.61 18.52 21.51
CA LYS A 65 4.45 18.35 22.40
C LYS A 65 3.25 19.22 22.02
N GLU A 66 3.17 19.63 20.75
CA GLU A 66 2.05 20.34 20.16
C GLU A 66 0.97 19.33 19.71
N TYR A 67 0.48 18.52 20.65
CA TYR A 67 -0.40 17.38 20.34
C TYR A 67 -1.71 17.80 19.68
N ASP A 68 -2.26 18.98 20.01
CA ASP A 68 -3.48 19.49 19.38
C ASP A 68 -3.26 19.76 17.88
N LYS A 69 -2.13 20.39 17.50
CA LYS A 69 -1.78 20.59 16.09
C LYS A 69 -1.54 19.27 15.37
N ALA A 70 -0.96 18.28 16.05
CA ALA A 70 -0.83 16.93 15.48
C ALA A 70 -2.21 16.30 15.23
N LYS A 71 -3.21 16.55 16.10
CA LYS A 71 -4.58 16.09 15.91
C LYS A 71 -5.27 16.77 14.74
N ASP A 72 -5.08 18.09 14.59
CA ASP A 72 -5.65 18.87 13.49
C ASP A 72 -5.23 18.30 12.12
N LEU A 73 -3.98 17.84 11.98
CA LEU A 73 -3.48 17.20 10.75
C LEU A 73 -4.21 15.90 10.38
N PHE A 74 -4.90 15.26 11.32
CA PHE A 74 -5.68 14.05 11.06
C PHE A 74 -7.16 14.35 10.84
N GLU A 75 -7.64 15.59 10.98
CA GLU A 75 -9.06 15.94 10.86
C GLU A 75 -9.68 15.49 9.52
N PHE A 76 -8.92 15.59 8.44
CA PHE A 76 -9.36 15.21 7.09
C PHE A 76 -9.08 13.74 6.72
N MET A 77 -8.51 12.95 7.63
CA MET A 77 -8.32 11.52 7.38
C MET A 77 -9.66 10.79 7.47
N SER A 78 -9.96 10.01 6.45
CA SER A 78 -11.19 9.22 6.39
C SER A 78 -10.98 7.88 5.70
N GLU A 79 -11.91 6.96 5.91
CA GLU A 79 -11.97 5.70 5.15
C GLU A 79 -12.07 6.02 3.66
N SER A 80 -11.12 5.53 2.87
CA SER A 80 -10.92 5.94 1.47
C SER A 80 -11.71 5.07 0.53
N LYS A 81 -13.03 5.25 0.49
CA LYS A 81 -13.93 4.38 -0.27
C LYS A 81 -13.67 4.45 -1.77
N GLU A 82 -13.27 5.60 -2.29
CA GLU A 82 -13.04 5.86 -3.71
C GLU A 82 -12.10 4.86 -4.42
N ASN A 83 -11.21 4.16 -3.69
CA ASN A 83 -10.33 3.13 -4.27
C ASN A 83 -10.92 1.69 -4.23
N CYS A 84 -12.08 1.47 -3.57
CA CYS A 84 -12.72 0.16 -3.37
C CYS A 84 -11.78 -0.95 -2.83
N PHE A 85 -10.87 -0.57 -1.93
CA PHE A 85 -10.00 -1.49 -1.21
C PHE A 85 -10.48 -1.72 0.22
N GLY A 86 -10.18 -2.90 0.78
CA GLY A 86 -10.59 -3.30 2.12
C GLY A 86 -11.24 -4.68 2.17
N VAL A 87 -11.93 -4.99 3.28
CA VAL A 87 -12.51 -6.34 3.53
C VAL A 87 -14.05 -6.35 3.49
N SER A 88 -14.70 -5.28 3.04
CA SER A 88 -16.17 -5.20 3.04
C SER A 88 -16.79 -6.09 1.97
N LYS A 89 -17.48 -7.14 2.42
CA LYS A 89 -18.21 -8.08 1.55
C LYS A 89 -19.52 -7.52 0.96
N ARG A 90 -20.04 -6.41 1.48
CA ARG A 90 -21.28 -5.78 1.00
C ARG A 90 -21.03 -4.66 -0.02
N GLY A 91 -19.77 -4.47 -0.38
CA GLY A 91 -19.34 -3.32 -1.15
C GLY A 91 -19.60 -2.01 -0.45
N THR A 92 -19.17 -0.98 -1.13
CA THR A 92 -19.24 0.40 -0.68
C THR A 92 -20.60 1.06 -0.99
N LYS A 93 -21.47 0.42 -1.80
CA LYS A 93 -22.84 0.92 -2.15
C LYS A 93 -23.83 0.96 -0.99
N ASN A 94 -23.73 0.06 -0.02
CA ASN A 94 -24.71 -0.07 1.08
C ASN A 94 -24.12 0.25 2.46
N GLY A 95 -22.92 0.82 2.51
CA GLY A 95 -22.32 1.31 3.74
C GLY A 95 -23.03 2.56 4.26
N LYS A 96 -24.22 2.42 4.85
CA LYS A 96 -24.63 3.34 5.93
C LYS A 96 -23.46 3.35 6.91
N GLY A 97 -22.79 4.50 7.05
CA GLY A 97 -21.50 4.70 7.72
C GLY A 97 -21.20 3.74 8.88
N ILE A 98 -20.53 2.63 8.56
CA ILE A 98 -19.95 1.66 9.48
C ILE A 98 -18.54 1.44 8.90
N GLY A 99 -17.46 2.03 9.41
CA GLY A 99 -17.32 2.82 10.61
C GLY A 99 -16.39 4.01 10.40
N LYS A 100 -16.84 5.18 10.86
CA LYS A 100 -15.92 6.26 11.23
C LYS A 100 -15.05 5.71 12.37
N TYR A 101 -13.92 5.05 12.08
CA TYR A 101 -12.85 5.12 13.07
C TYR A 101 -12.48 6.59 13.14
N ASN A 102 -12.50 7.18 14.33
CA ASN A 102 -12.26 8.60 14.43
C ASN A 102 -10.78 8.81 14.09
N ALA A 103 -10.48 9.69 13.15
CA ALA A 103 -9.09 9.98 12.81
C ALA A 103 -8.30 10.48 14.03
N SER A 104 -9.01 11.13 14.98
CA SER A 104 -8.45 11.46 16.29
C SER A 104 -7.97 10.24 17.07
N ASP A 105 -8.62 9.08 16.95
CA ASP A 105 -8.22 7.86 17.66
C ASP A 105 -6.86 7.36 17.16
N ILE A 106 -6.58 7.49 15.86
CA ILE A 106 -5.29 7.06 15.28
C ILE A 106 -4.16 7.89 15.88
N VAL A 107 -4.27 9.22 15.81
CA VAL A 107 -3.23 10.12 16.34
C VAL A 107 -3.11 10.01 17.86
N GLU A 108 -4.21 9.76 18.57
CA GLU A 108 -4.17 9.48 20.01
C GLU A 108 -3.39 8.20 20.33
N GLU A 109 -3.59 7.11 19.57
CA GLU A 109 -2.79 5.90 19.74
C GLU A 109 -1.32 6.12 19.35
N ILE A 110 -1.04 6.93 18.31
CA ILE A 110 0.32 7.33 17.95
C ILE A 110 0.99 8.05 19.12
N ILE A 111 0.34 9.08 19.68
CA ILE A 111 0.85 9.87 20.81
C ILE A 111 1.04 8.97 22.05
N LYS A 112 0.01 8.18 22.40
CA LYS A 112 0.02 7.28 23.56
C LYS A 112 1.11 6.22 23.47
N SER A 113 1.43 5.74 22.27
CA SER A 113 2.49 4.76 22.05
C SER A 113 3.89 5.30 22.41
N ARG A 114 4.07 6.63 22.35
CA ARG A 114 5.36 7.33 22.49
C ARG A 114 6.44 6.79 21.55
N ALA A 115 6.07 6.07 20.50
CA ALA A 115 7.01 5.39 19.62
C ALA A 115 7.79 6.38 18.74
N ILE A 116 7.18 7.53 18.42
CA ILE A 116 7.83 8.63 17.71
C ILE A 116 8.82 9.37 18.63
N GLU A 117 8.39 9.71 19.84
CA GLU A 117 9.25 10.40 20.84
C GLU A 117 10.51 9.58 21.18
N ASN A 118 10.37 8.25 21.25
CA ASN A 118 11.46 7.33 21.53
C ASN A 118 12.21 6.87 20.27
N GLU A 119 12.02 7.54 19.12
CA GLU A 119 12.67 7.28 17.83
C GLU A 119 12.54 5.83 17.29
N THR A 120 11.58 5.08 17.79
CA THR A 120 11.30 3.71 17.35
C THR A 120 10.51 3.71 16.02
N VAL A 121 9.59 4.67 15.88
CA VAL A 121 8.86 4.97 14.64
C VAL A 121 9.52 6.17 13.97
N LYS A 122 10.04 5.97 12.75
CA LYS A 122 10.73 7.01 11.96
C LYS A 122 9.97 7.34 10.69
N ASN A 123 9.28 6.36 10.12
CA ASN A 123 8.47 6.52 8.91
C ASN A 123 7.02 6.09 9.17
N ILE A 124 6.12 6.45 8.25
CA ILE A 124 4.70 6.12 8.37
C ILE A 124 4.47 4.61 8.40
N GLU A 125 5.23 3.81 7.65
CA GLU A 125 5.06 2.36 7.63
C GLU A 125 5.36 1.71 8.99
N ASP A 126 6.17 2.34 9.85
CA ASP A 126 6.55 1.80 11.15
C ASP A 126 5.35 1.76 12.12
N ILE A 127 4.33 2.58 11.89
CA ILE A 127 3.16 2.65 12.78
C ILE A 127 2.39 1.34 12.83
N ILE A 128 2.35 0.56 11.73
CA ILE A 128 1.68 -0.74 11.72
C ILE A 128 2.39 -1.76 12.63
N VAL A 129 3.68 -1.56 12.88
CA VAL A 129 4.48 -2.40 13.79
C VAL A 129 4.26 -1.99 15.24
N PHE A 130 4.28 -0.69 15.53
CA PHE A 130 4.42 -0.19 16.90
C PHE A 130 3.22 0.55 17.47
N VAL A 131 2.24 0.98 16.68
CA VAL A 131 1.10 1.76 17.18
C VAL A 131 -0.10 0.87 17.37
N ASP A 132 -0.72 0.94 18.55
CA ASP A 132 -1.87 0.10 18.90
C ASP A 132 -3.08 0.45 18.02
N ASN A 133 -3.94 -0.53 17.75
CA ASN A 133 -5.15 -0.34 16.95
C ASN A 133 -4.94 0.23 15.52
N VAL A 134 -3.71 0.21 15.01
CA VAL A 134 -3.39 0.51 13.60
C VAL A 134 -3.03 -0.79 12.88
N ASP A 135 -3.81 -1.10 11.86
CA ASP A 135 -3.64 -2.24 10.96
C ASP A 135 -3.40 -1.76 9.52
N LYS A 136 -3.43 -2.70 8.57
CA LYS A 136 -3.17 -2.44 7.15
C LYS A 136 -4.27 -1.60 6.47
N ASP A 137 -5.50 -1.68 6.97
CA ASP A 137 -6.66 -0.95 6.44
C ASP A 137 -6.46 0.55 6.73
N LYS A 138 -6.29 0.88 8.02
CA LYS A 138 -6.04 2.27 8.45
C LYS A 138 -4.76 2.85 7.84
N LEU A 139 -3.70 2.05 7.71
CA LEU A 139 -2.47 2.50 7.04
C LEU A 139 -2.73 2.85 5.57
N SER A 140 -3.43 1.98 4.85
CA SER A 140 -3.78 2.18 3.44
C SER A 140 -4.70 3.39 3.25
N ASP A 141 -5.67 3.59 4.13
CA ASP A 141 -6.55 4.76 4.13
C ASP A 141 -5.78 6.05 4.37
N MET A 142 -4.89 6.08 5.37
CA MET A 142 -4.03 7.24 5.62
C MET A 142 -3.19 7.57 4.38
N VAL A 143 -2.54 6.56 3.80
CA VAL A 143 -1.74 6.76 2.58
C VAL A 143 -2.60 7.30 1.45
N THR A 144 -3.80 6.74 1.23
CA THR A 144 -4.72 7.18 0.16
C THR A 144 -5.09 8.65 0.31
N ASN A 145 -5.48 9.11 1.51
CA ASN A 145 -5.79 10.53 1.74
C ASN A 145 -4.57 11.44 1.52
N ILE A 146 -3.40 11.03 2.01
CA ILE A 146 -2.14 11.80 1.86
C ILE A 146 -1.78 11.96 0.39
N ILE A 147 -1.89 10.89 -0.40
CA ILE A 147 -1.45 10.87 -1.81
C ILE A 147 -2.59 11.13 -2.81
N ARG A 148 -3.77 11.53 -2.33
CA ARG A 148 -4.99 11.67 -3.14
C ARG A 148 -4.76 12.52 -4.40
N ARG A 149 -4.01 13.62 -4.30
CA ARG A 149 -3.64 14.44 -5.48
C ARG A 149 -2.94 13.63 -6.57
N HIS A 150 -1.95 12.82 -6.19
CA HIS A 150 -1.21 11.96 -7.13
C HIS A 150 -2.12 10.91 -7.77
N LEU A 151 -3.09 10.37 -7.02
CA LEU A 151 -4.07 9.41 -7.54
C LEU A 151 -5.09 10.08 -8.46
N ILE A 152 -5.49 11.32 -8.19
CA ILE A 152 -6.35 12.10 -9.09
C ILE A 152 -5.64 12.34 -10.42
N ASP A 153 -4.38 12.83 -10.39
CA ASP A 153 -3.61 13.10 -11.61
C ASP A 153 -3.34 11.81 -12.41
N TYR A 154 -3.06 10.70 -11.72
CA TYR A 154 -2.96 9.37 -12.33
C TYR A 154 -4.30 8.92 -12.95
N THR A 155 -5.41 9.07 -12.22
CA THR A 155 -6.74 8.69 -12.68
C THR A 155 -7.12 9.45 -13.94
N LYS A 156 -6.85 10.76 -14.02
CA LYS A 156 -7.06 11.56 -15.23
C LYS A 156 -6.27 11.02 -16.41
N SER A 157 -4.99 10.75 -16.20
CA SER A 157 -4.11 10.18 -17.24
C SER A 157 -4.64 8.86 -17.78
N GLN A 158 -5.15 7.99 -16.90
CA GLN A 158 -5.80 6.74 -17.31
C GLN A 158 -7.14 6.99 -18.02
N CYS A 159 -7.96 7.92 -17.53
CA CYS A 159 -9.23 8.27 -18.18
C CYS A 159 -9.01 8.81 -19.60
N ASP A 160 -7.98 9.63 -19.81
CA ASP A 160 -7.61 10.15 -21.13
C ASP A 160 -7.17 9.03 -22.09
N ILE A 161 -6.40 8.04 -21.61
CA ILE A 161 -6.00 6.86 -22.41
C ILE A 161 -7.23 6.03 -22.80
N TRP A 162 -8.18 5.90 -21.87
CA TRP A 162 -9.32 5.01 -22.00
C TRP A 162 -10.60 5.67 -22.53
N ASP A 163 -10.54 6.96 -22.83
CA ASP A 163 -11.68 7.79 -23.26
C ASP A 163 -12.84 7.76 -22.24
N ILE A 164 -12.50 7.71 -20.94
CA ILE A 164 -13.47 7.66 -19.84
C ILE A 164 -13.92 9.08 -19.50
N PRO A 165 -15.23 9.37 -19.48
CA PRO A 165 -15.73 10.70 -19.16
C PRO A 165 -15.52 11.03 -17.68
N MET A 166 -15.08 12.26 -17.43
CA MET A 166 -14.88 12.82 -16.09
C MET A 166 -15.85 13.98 -15.83
N LYS A 167 -16.00 14.36 -14.56
CA LYS A 167 -16.81 15.51 -14.12
C LYS A 167 -15.95 16.56 -13.46
N HIS A 168 -16.25 17.81 -13.73
CA HIS A 168 -15.57 18.95 -13.12
C HIS A 168 -16.19 19.26 -11.76
N GLU A 169 -15.53 18.87 -10.68
CA GLU A 169 -16.05 18.93 -9.31
C GLU A 169 -14.93 19.30 -8.32
N GLU A 170 -15.30 19.67 -7.10
CA GLU A 170 -14.34 19.90 -6.01
C GLU A 170 -13.78 18.57 -5.49
N THR A 171 -12.46 18.50 -5.30
CA THR A 171 -11.78 17.32 -4.77
C THR A 171 -12.07 17.13 -3.28
N LEU A 172 -12.11 15.89 -2.82
CA LEU A 172 -11.88 15.62 -1.40
C LEU A 172 -10.50 16.16 -0.95
N PRO A 173 -10.33 16.54 0.33
CA PRO A 173 -9.06 17.07 0.82
C PRO A 173 -7.87 16.14 0.57
N TYR A 174 -6.74 16.72 0.21
CA TYR A 174 -5.47 16.02 0.01
C TYR A 174 -4.31 16.76 0.68
N TRP A 175 -3.23 16.05 1.01
CA TRP A 175 -2.04 16.69 1.58
C TRP A 175 -1.25 17.47 0.52
N ASN A 176 -1.02 18.76 0.75
CA ASN A 176 -0.19 19.59 -0.12
C ASN A 176 1.17 19.88 0.54
N ALA A 177 2.18 19.12 0.10
CA ALA A 177 3.55 19.22 0.60
C ALA A 177 4.24 20.58 0.35
N SER A 178 3.68 21.46 -0.49
CA SER A 178 4.24 22.81 -0.73
C SER A 178 3.85 23.81 0.35
N ILE A 179 2.70 23.60 1.00
CA ILE A 179 2.19 24.47 2.07
C ILE A 179 2.23 23.78 3.45
N ASP A 180 2.61 22.50 3.50
CA ASP A 180 2.59 21.65 4.69
C ASP A 180 1.22 21.66 5.40
N ASP A 181 0.15 21.61 4.59
CA ASP A 181 -1.24 21.58 5.06
C ASP A 181 -2.15 20.85 4.06
N TRP A 182 -3.40 20.62 4.46
CA TRP A 182 -4.47 20.10 3.61
C TRP A 182 -4.96 21.16 2.63
N ASP A 183 -5.28 20.71 1.43
CA ASP A 183 -5.75 21.55 0.33
C ASP A 183 -6.90 20.85 -0.42
N SER A 184 -7.64 21.63 -1.21
CA SER A 184 -8.71 21.16 -2.07
C SER A 184 -8.76 22.03 -3.32
N SER A 185 -8.97 21.42 -4.49
CA SER A 185 -9.06 22.13 -5.76
C SER A 185 -10.27 21.68 -6.57
N ILE A 186 -10.58 22.40 -7.65
CA ILE A 186 -11.61 21.97 -8.61
C ILE A 186 -10.89 21.27 -9.76
N GLU A 187 -11.27 20.04 -10.04
CA GLU A 187 -10.58 19.16 -10.98
C GLU A 187 -11.55 18.30 -11.77
N ASP A 188 -11.06 17.71 -12.87
CA ASP A 188 -11.77 16.66 -13.58
C ASP A 188 -11.61 15.32 -12.85
N LEU A 189 -12.71 14.79 -12.32
CA LEU A 189 -12.75 13.62 -11.45
C LEU A 189 -13.57 12.49 -12.08
N LEU A 190 -13.16 11.25 -11.82
CA LEU A 190 -13.89 10.06 -12.25
C LEU A 190 -15.08 9.82 -11.32
N PHE A 191 -16.30 9.84 -11.87
CA PHE A 191 -17.52 9.56 -11.13
C PHE A 191 -18.30 8.40 -11.76
N TYR A 192 -18.84 7.53 -10.91
CA TYR A 192 -19.80 6.50 -11.30
C TYR A 192 -20.94 6.43 -10.28
N GLU A 193 -22.19 6.44 -10.77
CA GLU A 193 -23.40 6.43 -9.93
C GLU A 193 -23.42 7.48 -8.80
N GLY A 194 -22.84 8.67 -9.05
CA GLY A 194 -22.80 9.78 -8.09
C GLY A 194 -21.69 9.68 -7.04
N ARG A 195 -20.75 8.75 -7.21
CA ARG A 195 -19.61 8.54 -6.31
C ARG A 195 -18.29 8.77 -7.04
N GLU A 196 -17.36 9.46 -6.37
CA GLU A 196 -15.97 9.62 -6.83
C GLU A 196 -15.22 8.29 -6.75
N LEU A 197 -14.43 7.99 -7.78
CA LEU A 197 -13.56 6.82 -7.86
C LEU A 197 -12.13 7.25 -8.14
N LEU A 198 -11.18 6.57 -7.51
CA LEU A 198 -9.74 6.71 -7.77
C LEU A 198 -9.22 5.41 -8.37
N LEU A 199 -8.56 5.54 -9.53
CA LEU A 199 -7.81 4.44 -10.10
C LEU A 199 -6.44 4.37 -9.41
N VAL A 200 -6.07 3.18 -8.95
CA VAL A 200 -4.81 2.96 -8.24
C VAL A 200 -3.86 2.12 -9.10
N PRO A 201 -2.60 2.57 -9.32
CA PRO A 201 -1.62 1.77 -10.05
C PRO A 201 -1.41 0.41 -9.38
N LYS A 202 -1.41 -0.68 -10.17
CA LYS A 202 -1.11 -2.04 -9.67
C LYS A 202 0.25 -2.10 -8.99
N SER A 203 1.16 -1.21 -9.35
CA SER A 203 2.56 -1.23 -8.95
C SER A 203 2.80 -0.90 -7.47
N ILE A 204 1.83 -0.28 -6.79
CA ILE A 204 1.94 0.14 -5.37
C ILE A 204 1.01 -0.62 -4.42
N VAL A 205 0.29 -1.61 -4.95
CA VAL A 205 -0.73 -2.34 -4.21
C VAL A 205 -0.16 -3.68 -3.71
N THR A 206 -0.37 -4.00 -2.44
CA THR A 206 0.04 -5.27 -1.81
C THR A 206 -0.97 -5.79 -0.79
N TYR A 207 -0.67 -6.94 -0.18
CA TYR A 207 -1.38 -7.48 0.98
C TYR A 207 -0.85 -6.98 2.34
N ILE A 208 0.24 -6.20 2.35
CA ILE A 208 1.03 -5.78 3.54
C ILE A 208 1.39 -7.00 4.42
N SER A 209 1.83 -8.08 3.79
CA SER A 209 2.09 -9.37 4.47
C SER A 209 3.47 -9.47 5.11
N GLU A 210 4.44 -8.67 4.67
CA GLU A 210 5.84 -8.76 5.10
C GLU A 210 6.24 -7.66 6.10
N TYR A 211 5.80 -6.42 5.91
CA TYR A 211 6.10 -5.30 6.81
C TYR A 211 5.03 -5.13 7.89
N ASN A 212 5.02 -5.99 8.92
CA ASN A 212 4.04 -5.90 10.01
C ASN A 212 4.57 -6.41 11.35
N ALA A 213 3.84 -6.08 12.43
CA ALA A 213 4.17 -6.45 13.80
C ALA A 213 4.38 -7.97 13.99
N ARG A 214 3.59 -8.80 13.32
CA ARG A 214 3.67 -10.27 13.45
C ARG A 214 4.98 -10.81 12.87
N LYS A 215 5.40 -10.32 11.69
CA LYS A 215 6.67 -10.70 11.06
C LYS A 215 7.85 -10.21 11.89
N TYR A 216 7.81 -8.96 12.35
CA TYR A 216 8.85 -8.43 13.23
C TYR A 216 8.98 -9.24 14.52
N ASP A 217 7.86 -9.52 15.19
CA ASP A 217 7.84 -10.32 16.41
C ASP A 217 8.42 -11.72 16.19
N TRP A 218 7.85 -12.48 15.24
CA TRP A 218 8.19 -13.89 15.07
C TRP A 218 9.60 -14.10 14.54
N ASP A 219 10.02 -13.30 13.56
CA ASP A 219 11.30 -13.51 12.86
C ASP A 219 12.48 -12.80 13.53
N PHE A 220 12.24 -11.77 14.35
CA PHE A 220 13.32 -11.00 14.97
C PHE A 220 13.27 -11.10 16.49
N VAL A 221 12.22 -10.60 17.11
CA VAL A 221 12.14 -10.49 18.58
C VAL A 221 12.14 -11.85 19.26
N ILE A 222 11.27 -12.76 18.85
CA ILE A 222 11.19 -14.13 19.39
C ILE A 222 12.47 -14.91 19.10
N ASN A 223 13.06 -14.73 17.92
CA ASN A 223 14.32 -15.36 17.57
C ASN A 223 15.44 -14.91 18.52
N ARG A 224 15.57 -13.60 18.76
CA ARG A 224 16.55 -13.03 19.67
C ARG A 224 16.34 -13.51 21.10
N GLU A 225 15.11 -13.43 21.60
CA GLU A 225 14.75 -13.82 22.96
C GLU A 225 15.03 -15.32 23.19
N ARG A 226 14.69 -16.17 22.20
CA ARG A 226 15.02 -17.59 22.21
C ARG A 226 16.53 -17.81 22.34
N ASP A 227 17.33 -17.11 21.54
CA ASP A 227 18.78 -17.25 21.55
C ASP A 227 19.38 -16.74 22.87
N GLU A 228 18.76 -15.75 23.53
CA GLU A 228 19.14 -15.33 24.89
C GLU A 228 18.84 -16.38 25.95
N HIS A 229 17.64 -16.95 25.94
CA HIS A 229 17.26 -18.03 26.85
C HIS A 229 18.14 -19.28 26.68
N LEU A 230 18.50 -19.62 25.44
CA LEU A 230 19.45 -20.71 25.14
C LEU A 230 20.85 -20.39 25.64
N ARG A 231 21.37 -19.18 25.42
CA ARG A 231 22.72 -18.79 25.89
C ARG A 231 22.83 -18.80 27.42
N ARG A 232 21.79 -18.38 28.13
CA ARG A 232 21.77 -18.34 29.60
C ARG A 232 21.29 -19.63 30.24
N MET A 233 20.94 -20.65 29.46
CA MET A 233 20.39 -21.93 29.93
C MET A 233 19.23 -21.75 30.92
N SER A 234 18.30 -20.84 30.58
CA SER A 234 17.17 -20.50 31.46
C SER A 234 16.20 -21.68 31.65
N SER A 235 15.26 -21.53 32.59
CA SER A 235 14.22 -22.53 32.89
C SER A 235 13.30 -22.90 31.71
N LEU A 236 13.27 -22.08 30.64
CA LEU A 236 12.53 -22.41 29.42
C LEU A 236 13.22 -23.47 28.56
N VAL A 237 14.53 -23.65 28.71
CA VAL A 237 15.33 -24.53 27.85
C VAL A 237 15.05 -26.00 28.19
N LYS A 238 14.74 -26.78 27.16
CA LYS A 238 14.51 -28.23 27.25
C LYS A 238 15.70 -28.99 26.69
N PHE A 239 15.97 -30.18 27.21
CA PHE A 239 17.01 -31.06 26.68
C PHE A 239 16.40 -32.18 25.86
N LYS A 240 16.92 -32.39 24.65
CA LYS A 240 16.59 -33.55 23.83
C LYS A 240 17.75 -34.53 23.86
N LYS A 241 17.51 -35.71 24.40
CA LYS A 241 18.46 -36.83 24.36
C LYS A 241 18.26 -37.66 23.10
N TYR A 242 19.33 -37.89 22.36
CA TYR A 242 19.33 -38.74 21.18
C TYR A 242 19.67 -40.19 21.55
N LYS A 243 19.32 -41.14 20.67
CA LYS A 243 19.68 -42.56 20.83
C LYS A 243 21.19 -42.79 21.00
N SER A 244 22.02 -41.88 20.50
CA SER A 244 23.48 -41.88 20.65
C SER A 244 23.98 -41.39 22.03
N GLY A 245 23.10 -41.04 22.95
CA GLY A 245 23.46 -40.48 24.27
C GLY A 245 23.77 -38.98 24.26
N LYS A 246 23.93 -38.35 23.08
CA LYS A 246 24.12 -36.90 22.94
C LYS A 246 22.88 -36.14 23.42
N GLU A 247 23.08 -35.15 24.28
CA GLU A 247 22.04 -34.21 24.71
C GLU A 247 22.23 -32.85 24.02
N ILE A 248 21.14 -32.28 23.52
CA ILE A 248 21.14 -30.98 22.86
C ILE A 248 20.09 -30.10 23.54
N ALA A 249 20.51 -28.90 23.96
CA ALA A 249 19.62 -27.84 24.44
C ALA A 249 18.73 -27.35 23.29
N ARG A 250 17.42 -27.26 23.55
CA ARG A 250 16.43 -26.85 22.56
C ARG A 250 15.36 -25.99 23.20
N LEU A 251 15.00 -24.92 22.51
CA LEU A 251 13.87 -24.05 22.87
C LEU A 251 13.06 -23.74 21.61
N PRO A 252 11.86 -24.29 21.45
CA PRO A 252 10.96 -23.92 20.34
C PRO A 252 10.56 -22.44 20.40
N LYS A 253 10.41 -21.78 19.25
CA LYS A 253 9.87 -20.40 19.17
C LYS A 253 8.50 -20.26 19.86
N LYS A 254 7.65 -21.29 19.73
CA LYS A 254 6.32 -21.32 20.34
C LYS A 254 6.38 -21.17 21.87
N ASP A 255 7.36 -21.79 22.53
CA ASP A 255 7.49 -21.71 23.99
C ASP A 255 7.91 -20.29 24.41
N VAL A 256 8.73 -19.61 23.61
CA VAL A 256 9.07 -18.19 23.83
C VAL A 256 7.88 -17.26 23.56
N PHE A 257 7.09 -17.56 22.53
CA PHE A 257 5.84 -16.85 22.26
C PHE A 257 4.87 -16.93 23.44
N GLU A 258 4.65 -18.14 23.99
CA GLU A 258 3.80 -18.32 25.18
C GLU A 258 4.39 -17.62 26.40
N TYR A 259 5.71 -17.68 26.61
CA TYR A 259 6.38 -16.94 27.67
C TYR A 259 6.12 -15.43 27.60
N ILE A 260 6.22 -14.83 26.41
CA ILE A 260 5.92 -13.40 26.21
C ILE A 260 4.43 -13.12 26.47
N ASN A 261 3.53 -13.98 25.97
CA ASN A 261 2.09 -13.82 26.23
C ASN A 261 1.75 -13.92 27.72
N ASP A 262 2.44 -14.79 28.47
CA ASP A 262 2.24 -14.92 29.91
C ASP A 262 2.72 -13.68 30.67
N LYS A 263 3.75 -12.97 30.18
CA LYS A 263 4.12 -11.65 30.73
C LYS A 263 3.03 -10.60 30.50
N ILE A 264 2.42 -10.61 29.32
CA ILE A 264 1.28 -9.71 29.00
C ILE A 264 0.09 -10.03 29.90
N LYS A 265 -0.26 -11.32 30.10
CA LYS A 265 -1.35 -11.74 31.01
C LYS A 265 -1.10 -11.38 32.48
N LYS A 266 0.16 -11.18 32.87
CA LYS A 266 0.57 -10.77 34.22
C LYS A 266 0.66 -9.24 34.36
N ASP A 267 0.16 -8.50 33.37
CA ASP A 267 0.20 -7.04 33.31
C ASP A 267 1.63 -6.45 33.36
N GLU A 268 2.66 -7.23 33.00
CA GLU A 268 4.03 -6.70 32.83
C GLU A 268 4.14 -5.79 31.60
N PHE A 269 3.27 -5.99 30.61
CA PHE A 269 3.17 -5.21 29.38
C PHE A 269 1.70 -5.03 29.01
N VAL A 270 1.34 -3.86 28.47
CA VAL A 270 -0.06 -3.53 28.16
C VAL A 270 -0.62 -4.46 27.08
N ASN A 271 0.17 -4.71 26.04
CA ASN A 271 -0.19 -5.59 24.94
C ASN A 271 1.06 -6.04 24.19
N LYS A 272 0.86 -6.74 23.07
CA LYS A 272 1.96 -7.27 22.27
C LYS A 272 2.81 -6.18 21.62
N LYS A 273 2.21 -5.13 21.06
CA LYS A 273 2.96 -4.03 20.44
C LYS A 273 3.71 -3.19 21.49
N ASP A 274 3.18 -3.08 22.71
CA ASP A 274 3.90 -2.51 23.86
C ASP A 274 5.19 -3.27 24.18
N TYR A 275 5.10 -4.61 24.25
CA TYR A 275 6.28 -5.45 24.40
C TYR A 275 7.28 -5.22 23.25
N LEU A 276 6.80 -5.15 22.00
CA LEU A 276 7.67 -4.87 20.84
C LEU A 276 8.36 -3.50 20.99
N ARG A 277 7.64 -2.43 21.31
CA ARG A 277 8.20 -1.10 21.53
C ARG A 277 9.32 -1.12 22.57
N GLN A 278 9.05 -1.67 23.75
CA GLN A 278 10.03 -1.73 24.85
C GLN A 278 11.22 -2.63 24.52
N TYR A 279 11.02 -3.71 23.76
CA TYR A 279 12.10 -4.59 23.32
C TYR A 279 12.99 -3.89 22.29
N THR A 280 12.39 -3.23 21.30
CA THR A 280 13.11 -2.49 20.26
C THR A 280 13.90 -1.32 20.84
N GLN A 281 13.41 -0.63 21.86
CA GLN A 281 14.18 0.41 22.54
C GLN A 281 15.49 -0.11 23.16
N LYS A 282 15.51 -1.36 23.64
CA LYS A 282 16.71 -2.02 24.18
C LYS A 282 17.61 -2.59 23.08
N HIS A 283 17.02 -2.92 21.93
CA HIS A 283 17.67 -3.58 20.80
C HIS A 283 17.29 -2.93 19.46
N PRO A 284 17.63 -1.64 19.24
CA PRO A 284 17.22 -0.90 18.05
C PRO A 284 17.77 -1.52 16.76
N GLU A 285 18.92 -2.19 16.82
CA GLU A 285 19.55 -2.88 15.69
C GLU A 285 18.68 -4.00 15.11
N LEU A 286 17.73 -4.55 15.89
CA LEU A 286 16.82 -5.59 15.38
C LEU A 286 15.80 -5.03 14.42
N PHE A 287 15.30 -3.82 14.68
CA PHE A 287 14.33 -3.22 13.79
C PHE A 287 14.99 -2.75 12.49
N GLU A 288 16.22 -2.24 12.55
CA GLU A 288 17.01 -1.95 11.33
C GLU A 288 17.18 -3.19 10.46
N LYS A 289 17.58 -4.33 11.06
CA LYS A 289 17.68 -5.60 10.33
C LYS A 289 16.34 -6.07 9.76
N PHE A 290 15.24 -5.84 10.48
CA PHE A 290 13.91 -6.13 9.96
C PHE A 290 13.61 -5.30 8.72
N ARG A 291 13.87 -3.99 8.76
CA ARG A 291 13.70 -3.09 7.61
C ARG A 291 14.56 -3.51 6.43
N GLU A 292 15.83 -3.84 6.63
CA GLU A 292 16.72 -4.29 5.55
C GLU A 292 16.30 -5.65 4.98
N SER A 293 15.87 -6.60 5.81
CA SER A 293 15.48 -7.92 5.33
C SER A 293 14.17 -7.92 4.54
N THR A 294 13.31 -6.94 4.81
CA THR A 294 11.97 -6.85 4.23
C THR A 294 11.99 -6.20 2.85
N SER A 295 13.01 -5.39 2.55
CA SER A 295 13.13 -4.70 1.25
C SER A 295 13.21 -5.67 0.07
N ASN A 296 13.87 -6.82 0.27
CA ASN A 296 13.98 -7.86 -0.75
C ASN A 296 12.73 -8.74 -0.88
N LYS A 297 11.82 -8.68 0.10
CA LYS A 297 10.62 -9.53 0.18
C LYS A 297 9.37 -8.80 -0.30
N VAL A 298 9.25 -7.51 0.00
CA VAL A 298 8.13 -6.69 -0.42
C VAL A 298 8.25 -6.44 -1.92
N LYS A 299 7.23 -6.87 -2.65
CA LYS A 299 7.14 -6.76 -4.11
C LYS A 299 5.71 -6.41 -4.47
N SER A 300 5.54 -5.74 -5.61
CA SER A 300 4.22 -5.59 -6.23
C SER A 300 3.60 -6.95 -6.46
N LEU A 301 2.28 -7.02 -6.36
CA LEU A 301 1.53 -8.23 -6.69
C LEU A 301 1.74 -8.63 -8.15
N THR A 302 1.59 -9.90 -8.46
CA THR A 302 1.69 -10.40 -9.83
C THR A 302 0.36 -10.21 -10.58
N ASN A 303 0.39 -10.28 -11.91
CA ASN A 303 -0.85 -10.31 -12.70
C ASN A 303 -1.77 -11.48 -12.29
N GLN A 304 -1.21 -12.60 -11.84
CA GLN A 304 -1.99 -13.74 -11.33
C GLN A 304 -2.74 -13.38 -10.05
N ASP A 305 -2.08 -12.70 -9.10
CA ASP A 305 -2.72 -12.25 -7.87
C ASP A 305 -3.92 -11.32 -8.15
N PHE A 306 -3.81 -10.40 -9.12
CA PHE A 306 -4.94 -9.53 -9.49
C PHE A 306 -6.08 -10.29 -10.19
N MET A 307 -5.76 -11.33 -10.97
CA MET A 307 -6.76 -12.18 -11.62
C MET A 307 -7.60 -13.00 -10.62
N GLU A 308 -7.10 -13.24 -9.40
CA GLU A 308 -7.91 -13.87 -8.34
C GLU A 308 -9.16 -13.04 -7.99
N TYR A 309 -9.10 -11.72 -8.16
CA TYR A 309 -10.22 -10.80 -7.91
C TYR A 309 -11.01 -10.48 -9.19
N THR A 310 -10.29 -10.27 -10.29
CA THR A 310 -10.84 -9.79 -11.56
C THR A 310 -11.22 -10.91 -12.53
N GLY A 311 -11.11 -12.16 -12.10
CA GLY A 311 -11.44 -13.34 -12.90
C GLY A 311 -10.25 -13.83 -13.73
N ASN A 312 -10.14 -15.15 -13.81
CA ASN A 312 -9.08 -15.80 -14.57
C ASN A 312 -9.39 -15.77 -16.07
N ILE A 313 -8.35 -15.52 -16.86
CA ILE A 313 -8.40 -15.57 -18.32
C ILE A 313 -7.43 -16.62 -18.85
N ASP A 314 -7.78 -17.20 -20.00
CA ASP A 314 -6.86 -18.06 -20.75
C ASP A 314 -5.86 -17.16 -21.51
N ILE A 315 -4.61 -17.17 -21.05
CA ILE A 315 -3.54 -16.36 -21.63
C ILE A 315 -3.27 -16.74 -23.10
N GLY A 316 -3.36 -18.03 -23.44
CA GLY A 316 -3.13 -18.48 -24.82
C GLY A 316 -4.18 -17.90 -25.76
N ARG A 317 -5.44 -17.97 -25.35
CA ARG A 317 -6.55 -17.37 -26.09
C ARG A 317 -6.43 -15.85 -26.19
N LEU A 318 -6.05 -15.17 -25.10
CA LEU A 318 -5.82 -13.72 -25.13
C LEU A 318 -4.72 -13.35 -26.14
N ILE A 319 -3.63 -14.11 -26.20
CA ILE A 319 -2.54 -13.87 -27.16
C ILE A 319 -3.05 -14.02 -28.59
N ASP A 320 -3.83 -15.06 -28.88
CA ASP A 320 -4.43 -15.25 -30.20
C ASP A 320 -5.36 -14.09 -30.57
N ASP A 321 -6.22 -13.66 -29.63
CA ASP A 321 -7.12 -12.51 -29.80
C ASP A 321 -6.33 -11.21 -30.04
N LEU A 322 -5.21 -10.99 -29.33
CA LEU A 322 -4.32 -9.85 -29.54
C LEU A 322 -3.69 -9.88 -30.94
N ILE A 323 -3.20 -11.04 -31.39
CA ILE A 323 -2.61 -11.20 -32.73
C ILE A 323 -3.64 -10.86 -33.82
N ASP A 324 -4.88 -11.33 -33.67
CA ASP A 324 -5.93 -11.06 -34.65
C ASP A 324 -6.42 -9.61 -34.59
N ASN A 325 -6.50 -9.01 -33.40
CA ASN A 325 -6.81 -7.60 -33.23
C ASN A 325 -5.75 -6.71 -33.89
N LEU A 326 -4.46 -7.03 -33.72
CA LEU A 326 -3.37 -6.30 -34.37
C LEU A 326 -3.51 -6.30 -35.89
N LYS A 327 -3.85 -7.44 -36.51
CA LYS A 327 -4.06 -7.53 -37.97
C LYS A 327 -5.25 -6.69 -38.45
N ARG A 328 -6.23 -6.45 -37.59
CA ARG A 328 -7.44 -5.67 -37.92
C ARG A 328 -7.23 -4.16 -37.83
N ILE A 329 -6.23 -3.69 -37.09
CA ILE A 329 -5.93 -2.25 -36.98
C ILE A 329 -5.39 -1.76 -38.33
N PRO A 330 -6.13 -0.91 -39.08
CA PRO A 330 -5.68 -0.49 -40.40
C PRO A 330 -4.52 0.50 -40.31
N TYR A 331 -3.60 0.44 -41.27
CA TYR A 331 -2.49 1.38 -41.34
C TYR A 331 -2.95 2.83 -41.55
N GLY A 332 -2.17 3.78 -41.04
CA GLY A 332 -2.33 5.21 -41.31
C GLY A 332 -2.62 6.07 -40.08
N ILE A 333 -2.49 7.39 -40.24
CA ILE A 333 -2.55 8.38 -39.16
C ILE A 333 -3.86 8.31 -38.38
N LYS A 334 -4.98 7.99 -39.06
CA LYS A 334 -6.31 7.94 -38.44
C LYS A 334 -6.46 6.87 -37.36
N ASN A 335 -5.66 5.80 -37.42
CA ASN A 335 -5.73 4.69 -36.46
C ASN A 335 -4.48 4.60 -35.58
N ALA A 336 -3.61 5.62 -35.62
CA ALA A 336 -2.36 5.62 -34.85
C ALA A 336 -2.63 5.51 -33.35
N SER A 337 -3.59 6.26 -32.81
CA SER A 337 -3.95 6.22 -31.40
C SER A 337 -4.49 4.86 -30.96
N GLN A 338 -5.30 4.21 -31.80
CA GLN A 338 -5.77 2.84 -31.56
C GLN A 338 -4.60 1.85 -31.50
N TYR A 339 -3.64 1.98 -32.43
CA TYR A 339 -2.43 1.18 -32.42
C TYR A 339 -1.56 1.44 -31.17
N HIS A 340 -1.37 2.69 -30.77
CA HIS A 340 -0.61 3.04 -29.57
C HIS A 340 -1.24 2.46 -28.31
N LYS A 341 -2.56 2.59 -28.14
CA LYS A 341 -3.32 1.99 -27.03
C LYS A 341 -3.18 0.46 -27.01
N PHE A 342 -3.24 -0.17 -28.17
CA PHE A 342 -3.02 -1.62 -28.32
C PHE A 342 -1.60 -2.03 -27.91
N VAL A 343 -0.57 -1.35 -28.40
CA VAL A 343 0.84 -1.64 -28.05
C VAL A 343 1.07 -1.41 -26.56
N LYS A 344 0.52 -0.34 -25.98
CA LYS A 344 0.57 -0.08 -24.54
C LYS A 344 0.02 -1.27 -23.72
N CYS A 345 -1.11 -1.85 -24.12
CA CYS A 345 -1.67 -3.02 -23.45
C CYS A 345 -0.72 -4.24 -23.49
N ILE A 346 -0.04 -4.45 -24.61
CA ILE A 346 0.96 -5.51 -24.75
C ILE A 346 2.16 -5.24 -23.84
N LEU A 347 2.66 -4.01 -23.80
CA LEU A 347 3.79 -3.64 -22.96
C LEU A 347 3.48 -3.84 -21.48
N GLU A 348 2.28 -3.47 -21.02
CA GLU A 348 1.84 -3.72 -19.66
C GLU A 348 1.79 -5.21 -19.34
N MET A 349 1.22 -6.01 -20.24
CA MET A 349 1.13 -7.45 -20.04
C MET A 349 2.51 -8.11 -19.91
N LEU A 350 3.48 -7.67 -20.74
CA LEU A 350 4.81 -8.27 -20.82
C LEU A 350 5.76 -7.78 -19.74
N PHE A 351 5.71 -6.48 -19.41
CA PHE A 351 6.73 -5.84 -18.60
C PHE A 351 6.27 -5.46 -17.20
N TYR A 352 4.99 -5.61 -16.86
CA TYR A 352 4.56 -5.43 -15.47
C TYR A 352 5.28 -6.45 -14.55
N PRO A 353 5.82 -6.04 -13.37
CA PRO A 353 5.70 -4.72 -12.72
C PRO A 353 6.86 -3.73 -12.98
N PHE A 354 7.71 -3.99 -13.98
CA PHE A 354 8.91 -3.21 -14.28
C PHE A 354 8.65 -1.96 -15.14
N LEU A 355 7.65 -2.00 -16.02
CA LEU A 355 7.18 -0.81 -16.75
C LEU A 355 5.75 -0.48 -16.31
N THR A 356 5.54 0.75 -15.87
CA THR A 356 4.28 1.20 -15.23
C THR A 356 3.94 2.64 -15.61
N ASN A 357 2.76 3.13 -15.23
CA ASN A 357 2.30 4.50 -15.46
C ASN A 357 2.49 4.98 -16.91
N PRO A 358 1.85 4.31 -17.89
CA PRO A 358 2.01 4.65 -19.29
C PRO A 358 1.35 6.00 -19.61
N THR A 359 2.02 6.75 -20.49
CA THR A 359 1.45 7.92 -21.18
C THR A 359 1.50 7.64 -22.68
N ILE A 360 0.42 7.91 -23.40
CA ILE A 360 0.39 7.81 -24.87
C ILE A 360 0.45 9.20 -25.48
N GLU A 361 1.13 9.31 -26.63
CA GLU A 361 1.14 10.52 -27.45
C GLU A 361 1.62 11.80 -26.73
N GLU A 362 2.62 11.64 -25.84
CA GLU A 362 3.17 12.74 -25.06
C GLU A 362 3.80 13.81 -25.95
N LYS A 363 3.32 15.05 -25.79
CA LYS A 363 3.81 16.21 -26.56
C LYS A 363 5.03 16.82 -25.87
N LEU A 364 6.17 16.79 -26.54
CA LEU A 364 7.41 17.42 -26.09
C LEU A 364 7.67 18.74 -26.81
N HIS A 365 8.44 19.62 -26.17
CA HIS A 365 8.86 20.92 -26.71
C HIS A 365 7.69 21.77 -27.27
N GLN A 366 6.64 21.97 -26.46
CA GLN A 366 5.44 22.71 -26.86
C GLN A 366 4.76 22.13 -28.11
N GLY A 367 4.80 20.79 -28.26
CA GLY A 367 4.13 20.06 -29.35
C GLY A 367 4.94 19.90 -30.64
N ARG A 368 6.22 20.32 -30.68
CA ARG A 368 7.10 20.11 -31.86
C ARG A 368 7.59 18.68 -32.02
N LYS A 369 7.58 17.91 -30.94
CA LYS A 369 7.87 16.48 -30.95
C LYS A 369 6.75 15.74 -30.22
N ARG A 370 6.53 14.50 -30.63
CA ARG A 370 5.63 13.57 -29.96
C ARG A 370 6.38 12.27 -29.71
N VAL A 371 6.25 11.73 -28.51
CA VAL A 371 6.67 10.36 -28.19
C VAL A 371 5.41 9.52 -28.11
N ASP A 372 5.37 8.40 -28.82
CA ASP A 372 4.14 7.64 -28.98
C ASP A 372 3.71 6.93 -27.69
N ILE A 373 4.66 6.36 -26.94
CA ILE A 373 4.42 5.71 -25.64
C ILE A 373 5.60 6.00 -24.70
N VAL A 374 5.31 6.44 -23.48
CA VAL A 374 6.26 6.61 -22.37
C VAL A 374 5.80 5.76 -21.20
N MET A 375 6.71 5.08 -20.52
CA MET A 375 6.44 4.30 -19.31
C MET A 375 7.56 4.52 -18.29
N ASN A 376 7.22 4.42 -17.02
CA ASN A 376 8.13 4.56 -15.89
C ASN A 376 8.79 3.21 -15.53
N ASN A 377 10.07 3.24 -15.15
CA ASN A 377 10.88 2.10 -14.69
C ASN A 377 11.60 2.43 -13.39
#